data_AF-A0A6F9XKM1-F1
#
_entry.id   AF-A0A6F9XKM1-F1
#
_cell.length_a   1.000
_cell.length_b   1.000
_cell.length_c   1.000
_cell.angle_alpha   90.00
_cell.angle_beta   90.00
_cell.angle_gamma   90.00
#
_symmetry.space_group_name_H-M   'P 1'
#
loop_
_entity.id
_entity.type
_entity.pdbx_description
1 polymer ?
#
loop_
_entity_poly.entity_id
_entity_poly.type
_entity_poly.pdbx_seq_one_letter_code
_entity_poly.pdbx_strand_id
1 'polypeptide(L)'
;MAPREIHFTFGPKEALKKLIQAHPDRKLLLFQAVTDKERYMLFDYSGKETIFSGGLSYQVVRQVEFDKDWDGFFEFRYLTLDEDEQKVFRAIMDKWVRKDGRPFGLNETVILQSEKKNFEFLMINVWEAEADFVDWTNLKDNELQQFGNAGNNQALVVEYKRAK
;
A
#
# COMPACT_ATOMS: atom_id res chain seq x y z
N MET A 1 5.92 16.68 -6.45
CA MET A 1 5.17 16.71 -5.18
C MET A 1 4.47 15.37 -5.04
N ALA A 2 4.57 14.73 -3.87
CA ALA A 2 3.87 13.49 -3.59
C ALA A 2 2.36 13.72 -3.53
N PRO A 3 1.54 12.72 -3.89
CA PRO A 3 0.09 12.83 -3.77
C PRO A 3 -0.30 13.00 -2.29
N ARG A 4 -1.33 13.81 -2.03
CA ARG A 4 -1.94 13.93 -0.69
C ARG A 4 -2.93 12.81 -0.42
N GLU A 5 -3.52 12.27 -1.47
CA GLU A 5 -4.54 11.23 -1.43
C GLU A 5 -4.25 10.17 -2.48
N ILE A 6 -4.60 8.94 -2.14
CA ILE A 6 -4.54 7.79 -3.04
C ILE A 6 -5.90 7.10 -3.03
N HIS A 7 -6.37 6.76 -4.22
CA HIS A 7 -7.66 6.10 -4.41
C HIS A 7 -7.49 4.73 -5.07
N PHE A 8 -8.33 3.80 -4.67
CA PHE A 8 -8.33 2.42 -5.14
C PHE A 8 -9.73 2.06 -5.59
N THR A 9 -9.86 1.35 -6.71
CA THR A 9 -11.09 0.66 -7.08
C THR A 9 -10.79 -0.76 -7.54
N PHE A 10 -11.78 -1.64 -7.44
CA PHE A 10 -11.64 -3.06 -7.72
C PHE A 10 -12.69 -3.47 -8.75
N GLY A 11 -12.35 -4.41 -9.61
CA GLY A 11 -13.29 -4.91 -10.59
C GLY A 11 -12.63 -5.73 -11.69
N PRO A 12 -13.42 -6.15 -12.69
CA PRO A 12 -12.90 -6.90 -13.83
C PRO A 12 -11.83 -6.10 -14.59
N LYS A 13 -10.76 -6.78 -15.04
CA LYS A 13 -9.64 -6.19 -15.77
C LYS A 13 -10.08 -5.24 -16.89
N GLU A 14 -11.04 -5.66 -17.71
CA GLU A 14 -11.51 -4.89 -18.86
C GLU A 14 -12.24 -3.60 -18.45
N ALA A 15 -12.97 -3.60 -17.33
CA ALA A 15 -13.61 -2.39 -16.82
C ALA A 15 -12.56 -1.38 -16.34
N LEU A 16 -11.54 -1.85 -15.63
CA LEU A 16 -10.45 -1.01 -15.15
C LEU A 16 -9.59 -0.46 -16.31
N LYS A 17 -9.34 -1.26 -17.35
CA LYS A 17 -8.64 -0.80 -18.57
C LYS A 17 -9.39 0.32 -19.29
N LYS A 18 -10.72 0.25 -19.34
CA LYS A 18 -11.55 1.35 -19.90
C LYS A 18 -11.40 2.64 -19.09
N LEU A 19 -11.34 2.56 -17.75
CA LEU A 19 -11.09 3.74 -16.91
C LEU A 19 -9.72 4.37 -17.21
N ILE A 20 -8.68 3.56 -17.39
CA ILE A 20 -7.35 4.06 -17.77
C ILE A 20 -7.40 4.82 -19.09
N GLN A 21 -8.05 4.25 -20.11
CA GLN A 21 -8.17 4.87 -21.44
C GLN A 21 -8.99 6.15 -21.43
N ALA A 22 -10.04 6.22 -20.60
CA ALA A 22 -10.93 7.38 -20.51
C ALA A 22 -10.30 8.56 -19.77
N HIS A 23 -9.27 8.33 -18.95
CA HIS A 23 -8.68 9.34 -18.07
C HIS A 23 -7.14 9.42 -18.21
N PRO A 24 -6.61 9.76 -19.40
CA PRO A 24 -5.17 9.84 -19.64
C PRO A 24 -4.48 10.97 -18.85
N ASP A 25 -5.25 11.90 -18.28
CA ASP A 25 -4.77 12.96 -17.40
C ASP A 25 -4.51 12.49 -15.95
N ARG A 26 -4.84 11.23 -15.65
CA ARG A 26 -4.67 10.60 -14.34
C ARG A 26 -3.42 9.72 -14.30
N LYS A 27 -2.94 9.46 -13.09
CA LYS A 27 -1.82 8.56 -12.83
C LYS A 27 -2.37 7.25 -12.30
N LEU A 28 -2.71 6.37 -13.23
CA LEU A 28 -3.41 5.12 -12.94
C LEU A 28 -2.47 3.92 -13.13
N LEU A 29 -2.38 3.06 -12.13
CA LEU A 29 -1.68 1.77 -12.22
C LEU A 29 -2.66 0.62 -12.02
N LEU A 30 -2.60 -0.34 -12.92
CA LEU A 30 -3.36 -1.58 -12.81
C LEU A 30 -2.53 -2.63 -12.07
N PHE A 31 -3.13 -3.22 -11.06
CA PHE A 31 -2.56 -4.31 -10.27
C PHE A 31 -3.41 -5.56 -10.37
N GLN A 32 -2.74 -6.71 -10.28
CA GLN A 32 -3.35 -8.03 -10.13
C GLN A 32 -2.86 -8.64 -8.82
N ALA A 33 -3.77 -9.21 -8.03
CA ALA A 33 -3.38 -9.90 -6.82
C ALA A 33 -2.59 -11.17 -7.15
N VAL A 34 -1.58 -11.49 -6.34
CA VAL A 34 -0.73 -12.67 -6.54
C VAL A 34 -1.50 -13.95 -6.19
N THR A 35 -2.27 -13.91 -5.10
CA THR A 35 -3.03 -15.06 -4.58
C THR A 35 -4.35 -15.31 -5.30
N ASP A 36 -4.92 -14.28 -5.95
CA ASP A 36 -6.18 -14.37 -6.71
C ASP A 36 -6.04 -13.65 -8.06
N LYS A 37 -5.85 -14.44 -9.12
CA LYS A 37 -5.60 -13.93 -10.47
C LYS A 37 -6.81 -13.24 -11.11
N GLU A 38 -8.01 -13.43 -10.56
CA GLU A 38 -9.22 -12.74 -11.04
C GLU A 38 -9.42 -11.38 -10.35
N ARG A 39 -8.65 -11.10 -9.30
CA ARG A 39 -8.75 -9.86 -8.54
C ARG A 39 -7.80 -8.80 -9.07
N TYR A 40 -8.40 -7.78 -9.69
CA TYR A 40 -7.68 -6.60 -10.15
C TYR A 40 -8.04 -5.37 -9.32
N MET A 41 -7.07 -4.48 -9.21
CA MET A 41 -7.19 -3.19 -8.53
C MET A 41 -6.62 -2.10 -9.43
N LEU A 42 -7.31 -0.96 -9.47
CA LEU A 42 -6.82 0.25 -10.11
C LEU A 42 -6.43 1.25 -9.02
N PHE A 43 -5.22 1.75 -9.13
CA PHE A 43 -4.55 2.64 -8.18
C PHE A 43 -4.40 4.02 -8.79
N ASP A 44 -5.06 5.03 -8.23
CA ASP A 44 -4.90 6.45 -8.63
C ASP A 44 -4.04 7.18 -7.60
N TYR A 45 -2.85 7.60 -8.03
CA TYR A 45 -1.92 8.40 -7.25
C TYR A 45 -1.69 9.79 -7.88
N SER A 46 -2.65 10.27 -8.66
CA SER A 46 -2.59 11.59 -9.29
C SER A 46 -2.70 12.74 -8.30
N GLY A 47 -3.27 12.50 -7.11
CA GLY A 47 -3.57 13.53 -6.11
C GLY A 47 -4.73 14.46 -6.52
N LYS A 48 -5.57 14.01 -7.46
CA LYS A 48 -6.81 14.67 -7.88
C LYS A 48 -8.01 13.94 -7.27
N GLU A 49 -9.15 14.63 -7.16
CA GLU A 49 -10.40 14.03 -6.70
C GLU A 49 -10.74 12.74 -7.45
N THR A 50 -11.15 11.71 -6.73
CA THR A 50 -11.40 10.37 -7.28
C THR A 50 -12.44 10.39 -8.40
N ILE A 51 -12.16 9.64 -9.47
CA ILE A 51 -13.10 9.33 -10.54
C ILE A 51 -13.90 8.05 -10.28
N PHE A 52 -13.55 7.32 -9.21
CA PHE A 52 -14.12 6.02 -8.91
C PHE A 52 -15.47 6.20 -8.19
N SER A 53 -16.52 5.60 -8.72
CA SER A 53 -17.85 5.59 -8.09
C SER A 53 -17.92 4.74 -6.81
N GLY A 54 -16.92 3.88 -6.60
CA GLY A 54 -16.78 3.04 -5.41
C GLY A 54 -15.34 2.56 -5.26
N GLY A 55 -14.96 2.26 -4.02
CA GLY A 55 -13.59 1.85 -3.70
C GLY A 55 -13.12 2.37 -2.34
N LEU A 56 -11.81 2.52 -2.20
CA LEU A 56 -11.17 3.02 -0.98
C LEU A 56 -10.43 4.33 -1.28
N SER A 57 -10.54 5.29 -0.37
CA SER A 57 -9.82 6.57 -0.43
C SER A 57 -9.05 6.74 0.86
N TYR A 58 -7.79 7.11 0.73
CA TYR A 58 -6.91 7.32 1.87
C TYR A 58 -6.09 8.59 1.71
N GLN A 59 -5.79 9.22 2.84
CA GLN A 59 -4.82 10.30 2.92
C GLN A 59 -3.42 9.72 3.13
N VAL A 60 -2.44 10.30 2.44
CA VAL A 60 -1.03 9.97 2.64
C VAL A 60 -0.55 10.66 3.90
N VAL A 61 -0.19 9.86 4.91
CA VAL A 61 0.31 10.37 6.19
C VAL A 61 1.83 10.31 6.30
N ARG A 62 2.47 9.39 5.56
CA ARG A 62 3.93 9.26 5.53
C ARG A 62 4.40 8.56 4.27
N GLN A 63 5.61 8.91 3.85
CA GLN A 63 6.33 8.24 2.78
C GLN A 63 7.80 8.05 3.19
N VAL A 64 8.35 6.88 2.85
CA VAL A 64 9.76 6.54 3.04
C VAL A 64 10.29 6.17 1.65
N GLU A 65 11.11 7.07 1.11
CA GLU A 65 11.37 7.17 -0.34
C GLU A 65 10.09 7.34 -1.15
N PHE A 66 10.25 7.89 -2.35
CA PHE A 66 9.17 7.94 -3.32
C PHE A 66 9.79 7.82 -4.70
N ASP A 67 9.77 6.61 -5.23
CA ASP A 67 10.00 6.41 -6.65
C ASP A 67 8.69 6.70 -7.37
N LYS A 68 8.78 7.39 -8.50
CA LYS A 68 7.60 7.68 -9.33
C LYS A 68 7.22 6.48 -10.17
N ASP A 69 8.13 5.53 -10.34
CA ASP A 69 7.97 4.45 -11.32
C ASP A 69 7.18 3.28 -10.76
N TRP A 70 7.00 3.20 -9.42
CA TRP A 70 6.20 2.17 -8.75
C TRP A 70 6.53 0.79 -9.33
N ASP A 71 7.82 0.45 -9.37
CA ASP A 71 8.32 -0.79 -9.94
C ASP A 71 8.78 -1.73 -8.84
N GLY A 72 8.34 -2.99 -8.92
CA GLY A 72 8.66 -4.00 -7.91
C GLY A 72 7.48 -4.88 -7.54
N PHE A 73 7.67 -5.60 -6.44
CA PHE A 73 6.67 -6.44 -5.80
C PHE A 73 5.94 -5.67 -4.71
N PHE A 74 4.61 -5.67 -4.75
CA PHE A 74 3.80 -4.83 -3.87
C PHE A 74 3.21 -5.66 -2.75
N GLU A 75 3.41 -5.19 -1.52
CA GLU A 75 2.73 -5.70 -0.34
C GLU A 75 1.82 -4.62 0.23
N PHE A 76 0.54 -4.95 0.36
CA PHE A 76 -0.49 -4.10 0.93
C PHE A 76 -0.89 -4.67 2.28
N ARG A 77 -0.56 -3.95 3.34
CA ARG A 77 -0.85 -4.31 4.72
C ARG A 77 -1.93 -3.41 5.29
N TYR A 78 -3.10 -3.98 5.51
CA TYR A 78 -4.22 -3.31 6.15
C TYR A 78 -4.10 -3.50 7.66
N LEU A 79 -4.21 -2.40 8.39
CA LEU A 79 -3.97 -2.33 9.82
C LEU A 79 -5.13 -1.63 10.53
N THR A 80 -5.42 -2.06 11.75
CA THR A 80 -6.28 -1.34 12.68
C THR A 80 -5.43 -1.00 13.89
N LEU A 81 -5.15 0.29 14.09
CA LEU A 81 -4.22 0.78 15.11
C LEU A 81 -4.93 1.72 16.09
N ASP A 82 -4.88 1.39 17.37
CA ASP A 82 -5.27 2.32 18.43
C ASP A 82 -4.25 3.49 18.59
N GLU A 83 -4.51 4.42 19.51
CA GLU A 83 -3.67 5.60 19.68
C GLU A 83 -2.23 5.28 20.14
N ASP A 84 -2.04 4.22 20.92
CA ASP A 84 -0.72 3.83 21.42
C ASP A 84 0.04 3.02 20.37
N GLU A 85 -0.65 2.10 19.68
CA GLU A 85 -0.12 1.38 18.53
C GLU A 85 0.31 2.34 17.42
N GLN A 86 -0.45 3.41 17.17
CA GLN A 86 -0.07 4.45 16.22
C GLN A 86 1.25 5.14 16.58
N LYS A 87 1.56 5.35 17.86
CA LYS A 87 2.84 5.94 18.30
C LYS A 87 3.98 4.96 18.04
N VAL A 88 3.79 3.69 18.39
CA VAL A 88 4.79 2.63 18.15
C VAL A 88 5.03 2.47 16.65
N PHE A 89 3.96 2.40 15.85
CA PHE A 89 4.03 2.27 14.40
C PHE A 89 4.80 3.44 13.77
N ARG A 90 4.52 4.68 14.18
CA ARG A 90 5.27 5.86 13.70
C ARG A 90 6.75 5.77 14.05
N ALA A 91 7.10 5.32 15.25
CA ALA A 91 8.50 5.16 15.66
C ALA A 91 9.23 4.10 14.82
N ILE A 92 8.57 3.00 14.45
CA ILE A 92 9.13 2.00 13.52
C ILE A 92 9.38 2.66 12.16
N MET A 93 8.40 3.40 11.63
CA MET A 93 8.55 4.09 10.33
C MET A 93 9.64 5.16 10.34
N ASP A 94 9.90 5.81 11.48
CA ASP A 94 11.02 6.76 11.63
C ASP A 94 12.38 6.06 11.46
N LYS A 95 12.53 4.82 11.93
CA LYS A 95 13.76 4.02 11.70
C LYS A 95 13.98 3.78 10.21
N TRP A 96 12.90 3.51 9.49
CA TRP A 96 12.94 3.23 8.06
C TRP A 96 13.27 4.47 7.24
N VAL A 97 13.22 5.70 7.77
CA VAL A 97 13.66 6.89 7.00
C VAL A 97 15.12 6.75 6.57
N ARG A 98 15.98 6.13 7.38
CA ARG A 98 17.36 5.84 7.01
C ARG A 98 17.46 4.49 6.32
N LYS A 99 18.27 4.41 5.25
CA LYS A 99 18.45 3.18 4.47
C LYS A 99 18.96 1.99 5.31
N ASP A 100 19.79 2.23 6.32
CA ASP A 100 20.31 1.20 7.22
C ASP A 100 19.30 0.71 8.26
N GLY A 101 18.21 1.45 8.47
CA GLY A 101 17.10 1.05 9.33
C GLY A 101 15.96 0.36 8.58
N ARG A 102 16.05 0.19 7.26
CA ARG A 102 15.04 -0.47 6.42
C ARG A 102 15.30 -1.97 6.31
N PRO A 103 14.23 -2.78 6.16
CA PRO A 103 14.35 -4.14 5.66
C PRO A 103 15.18 -4.22 4.37
N PHE A 104 15.95 -5.30 4.23
CA PHE A 104 16.65 -5.58 2.98
C PHE A 104 15.66 -5.75 1.82
N GLY A 105 16.00 -5.21 0.64
CA GLY A 105 15.15 -5.26 -0.54
C GLY A 105 13.91 -4.37 -0.51
N LEU A 106 13.68 -3.59 0.57
CA LEU A 106 12.58 -2.62 0.62
C LEU A 106 12.99 -1.30 -0.06
N ASN A 107 12.33 -0.97 -1.18
CA ASN A 107 12.59 0.25 -1.93
C ASN A 107 11.79 1.43 -1.39
N GLU A 108 10.50 1.23 -1.19
CA GLU A 108 9.57 2.32 -0.86
C GLU A 108 8.51 1.86 0.14
N THR A 109 8.09 2.79 1.00
CA THR A 109 6.92 2.62 1.86
C THR A 109 6.01 3.83 1.78
N VAL A 110 4.73 3.60 1.58
CA VAL A 110 3.69 4.63 1.69
C VAL A 110 2.69 4.23 2.75
N ILE A 111 2.47 5.13 3.72
CA ILE A 111 1.48 4.95 4.77
C ILE A 111 0.27 5.82 4.48
N LEU A 112 -0.87 5.17 4.48
CA LEU A 112 -2.17 5.71 4.14
C LEU A 112 -3.11 5.57 5.34
N GLN A 113 -3.92 6.60 5.59
CA GLN A 113 -4.92 6.60 6.65
C GLN A 113 -6.30 6.82 6.06
N SER A 114 -7.28 6.01 6.49
CA SER A 114 -8.65 6.07 5.99
C SER A 114 -9.28 7.40 6.39
N GLU A 115 -9.91 8.09 5.45
CA GLU A 115 -10.62 9.35 5.72
C GLU A 115 -11.86 9.15 6.60
N LYS A 116 -12.41 7.94 6.59
CA LYS A 116 -13.64 7.61 7.33
C LYS A 116 -13.36 7.19 8.77
N LYS A 117 -12.20 6.59 9.02
CA LYS A 117 -11.84 5.97 10.30
C LYS A 117 -10.35 6.18 10.57
N ASN A 118 -10.06 7.01 11.56
CA ASN A 118 -8.68 7.37 11.94
C ASN A 118 -7.83 6.17 12.42
N PHE A 119 -8.44 5.06 12.82
CA PHE A 119 -7.73 3.85 13.26
C PHE A 119 -7.44 2.87 12.11
N GLU A 120 -7.98 3.09 10.90
CA GLU A 120 -7.73 2.21 9.75
C GLU A 120 -6.57 2.76 8.91
N PHE A 121 -5.53 1.94 8.77
CA PHE A 121 -4.34 2.28 8.00
C PHE A 121 -4.11 1.25 6.88
N LEU A 122 -3.51 1.73 5.80
CA LEU A 122 -2.94 0.90 4.75
C LEU A 122 -1.47 1.27 4.60
N MET A 123 -0.61 0.28 4.77
CA MET A 123 0.81 0.38 4.48
C MET A 123 1.07 -0.32 3.14
N ILE A 124 1.69 0.40 2.21
CA ILE A 124 2.11 -0.13 0.92
C ILE A 124 3.63 -0.19 0.93
N ASN A 125 4.17 -1.39 0.81
CA ASN A 125 5.59 -1.63 0.63
C ASN A 125 5.86 -2.04 -0.81
N VAL A 126 6.93 -1.48 -1.39
CA VAL A 126 7.45 -1.86 -2.70
C VAL A 126 8.80 -2.52 -2.49
N TRP A 127 8.87 -3.80 -2.82
CA TRP A 127 10.04 -4.65 -2.66
C TRP A 127 10.75 -4.86 -3.99
N GLU A 128 12.07 -5.02 -3.97
CA GLU A 128 12.88 -5.42 -5.13
C GLU A 128 12.39 -6.76 -5.68
N ALA A 129 12.19 -7.76 -4.80
CA ALA A 129 11.64 -9.05 -5.16
C ALA A 129 10.67 -9.60 -4.10
N GLU A 130 9.83 -10.55 -4.54
CA GLU A 130 8.94 -11.33 -3.67
C GLU A 130 9.72 -12.10 -2.59
N ALA A 131 10.92 -12.58 -2.91
CA ALA A 131 11.78 -13.29 -1.96
C ALA A 131 12.22 -12.40 -0.79
N ASP A 132 12.55 -11.12 -1.03
CA ASP A 132 12.97 -10.19 0.04
C ASP A 132 11.83 -9.95 1.03
N PHE A 133 10.60 -9.81 0.52
CA PHE A 133 9.41 -9.72 1.35
C PHE A 133 9.19 -11.00 2.18
N VAL A 134 9.29 -12.17 1.54
CA VAL A 134 9.10 -13.47 2.21
C VAL A 134 10.16 -13.68 3.29
N ASP A 135 11.42 -13.33 3.03
CA ASP A 135 12.49 -13.44 4.02
C ASP A 135 12.21 -12.50 5.20
N TRP A 136 11.86 -11.23 4.93
CA TRP A 136 11.54 -10.26 5.97
C TRP A 136 10.30 -10.63 6.80
N THR A 137 9.24 -11.16 6.19
CA THR A 137 8.02 -11.53 6.95
C THR A 137 8.27 -12.69 7.91
N ASN A 138 9.28 -13.52 7.65
CA ASN A 138 9.65 -14.67 8.48
C ASN A 138 10.68 -14.32 9.57
N LEU A 139 11.21 -13.10 9.60
CA LEU A 139 12.10 -12.64 10.66
C LEU A 139 11.37 -12.59 12.00
N LYS A 140 12.01 -13.13 13.05
CA LYS A 140 11.45 -13.17 14.41
C LYS A 140 11.35 -11.79 15.08
N ASP A 141 12.19 -10.86 14.65
CA ASP A 141 12.27 -9.48 15.14
C ASP A 141 11.54 -8.50 14.23
N ASN A 142 10.69 -8.98 13.32
CA ASN A 142 9.83 -8.13 12.51
C ASN A 142 8.79 -7.43 13.40
N GLU A 143 9.09 -6.16 13.74
CA GLU A 143 8.26 -5.33 14.61
C GLU A 143 6.83 -5.13 14.07
N LEU A 144 6.57 -5.33 12.77
CA LEU A 144 5.23 -5.17 12.20
C LEU A 144 4.29 -6.36 12.47
N GLN A 145 4.81 -7.49 12.96
CA GLN A 145 3.98 -8.65 13.32
C GLN A 145 3.09 -8.41 14.54
N GLN A 146 3.37 -7.37 15.34
CA GLN A 146 2.56 -7.03 16.50
C GLN A 146 1.21 -6.41 16.14
N PHE A 147 1.04 -5.91 14.90
CA PHE A 147 -0.13 -5.16 14.51
C PHE A 147 -1.20 -6.01 13.83
N GLY A 148 -2.44 -5.74 14.22
CA GLY A 148 -3.63 -6.46 13.79
C GLY A 148 -4.47 -5.76 12.71
N ASN A 149 -5.55 -6.41 12.32
CA ASN A 149 -6.61 -5.82 11.48
C ASN A 149 -8.00 -6.32 11.89
N ALA A 150 -8.96 -5.39 12.01
CA ALA A 150 -10.36 -5.70 12.29
C ALA A 150 -10.59 -6.60 13.53
N GLY A 151 -9.77 -6.40 14.58
CA GLY A 151 -9.82 -7.19 15.82
C GLY A 151 -9.05 -8.51 15.79
N ASN A 152 -8.41 -8.86 14.68
CA ASN A 152 -7.48 -9.99 14.60
C ASN A 152 -6.07 -9.55 15.01
N ASN A 153 -5.31 -10.46 15.63
CA ASN A 153 -3.92 -10.22 16.04
C ASN A 153 -2.92 -10.20 14.88
N GLN A 154 -3.40 -10.34 13.64
CA GLN A 154 -2.57 -10.30 12.44
C GLN A 154 -3.17 -9.30 11.47
N ALA A 155 -2.29 -8.56 10.81
CA ALA A 155 -2.65 -7.70 9.71
C ALA A 155 -3.24 -8.51 8.54
N LEU A 156 -4.12 -7.88 7.77
CA LEU A 156 -4.50 -8.42 6.47
C LEU A 156 -3.44 -7.98 5.45
N VAL A 157 -2.77 -8.97 4.85
CA VAL A 157 -1.73 -8.73 3.84
C VAL A 157 -2.22 -9.22 2.49
N VAL A 158 -2.10 -8.36 1.47
CA VAL A 158 -2.42 -8.69 0.08
C VAL A 158 -1.25 -8.32 -0.80
N GLU A 159 -0.83 -9.26 -1.62
CA GLU A 159 0.31 -9.11 -2.52
C GLU A 159 -0.18 -8.78 -3.93
N TYR A 160 0.51 -7.84 -4.59
CA TYR A 160 0.15 -7.37 -5.92
C TYR A 160 1.37 -7.34 -6.84
N LYS A 161 1.10 -7.55 -8.14
CA LYS A 161 2.04 -7.29 -9.23
C LYS A 161 1.39 -6.33 -10.22
N ARG A 162 2.19 -5.47 -10.86
CA ARG A 162 1.69 -4.61 -11.93
C ARG A 162 1.18 -5.45 -13.08
N ALA A 163 -0.05 -5.19 -13.51
CA ALA A 163 -0.67 -5.84 -14.64
C ALA A 163 -0.52 -4.98 -15.90
N LYS A 164 -0.17 -5.65 -17.02
CA LYS A 164 -0.13 -5.05 -18.36
C LYS A 164 -1.51 -5.08 -19.03
#